data_AF-A0A8J2LRS8-F1
#
_entry.id   AF-A0A8J2LRS8-F1
#
_cell.length_a   1.000
_cell.length_b   1.000
_cell.length_c   1.000
_cell.angle_alpha   90.00
_cell.angle_beta   90.00
_cell.angle_gamma   90.00
#
_symmetry.space_group_name_H-M   'P 1'
#
loop_
_entity.id
_entity.type
_entity.pdbx_description
1 polymer ?
#
loop_
_entity_poly.entity_id
_entity_poly.type
_entity_poly.pdbx_seq_one_letter_code
_entity_poly.pdbx_strand_id
1 'polypeptide(L)'
;MGPSGFLQALVLVLTLSTLPSTFCVVDKTLEDDAKGEEVVDAVIAKIGSLFGKDYGFFKRLAYVDTRFDTKTISAQMFTGGIWYNTEKMFNTTKISKTLDTMYRKIYQLFGIKWRGEISWEDLRKPLYSALALHLYLFEKDPSTEQKGFPQTIAEQANYRKHNLGMDYIQYVQIQTGDEFVHLVTTFEEAKISCNGKMDLVVVLDGSGSVRSENFEKSKNFVAKLFAQYSIDTTRLGFIVYATGVKVELALGSGNTAKNIQNIVEEAFFPSGGTNTNGAIKVALNLFKTAKPRPGVPKVLAVFTDGESNKGGLHDKGGVPDIQQARADGVTTYAVGIGPLIILSELMEIAQGQSGRVFSLRDFNALLQFFRNLHQQTCGESQQPSFGQGTGDTLKFNEHRLYRFTWGEVTRSFRITLKTTQGLIEVYHGRNRGVNRAWYDGQLFDGENYIEHPDLYKQQDHNVRRDDEIISEFNIDKAYEDYEEVPDEFYNSDDRTATTSPQRFLFLYVLGLESINNYTILVEEVDLLPMTTTLPIIITTTTAPTSPTTTTSPFTTTEIPTTISIESTTFAMTPAPSFFLDSSLGLFKSSSACNCAFVKWNVLMVLGVNFAFVLFS
;
A
#
# COMPACT_ATOMS: atom_id res chain seq x y z
N MET A 1 64.24 22.40 37.53
CA MET A 1 64.66 21.89 36.21
C MET A 1 63.62 20.87 35.78
N GLY A 2 62.86 21.14 34.72
CA GLY A 2 61.91 20.20 34.12
C GLY A 2 62.61 19.04 33.39
N PRO A 3 61.84 18.11 32.79
CA PRO A 3 61.22 18.47 31.52
C PRO A 3 59.76 18.02 31.33
N SER A 4 59.11 18.79 30.46
CA SER A 4 57.80 18.67 29.84
C SER A 4 57.70 17.52 28.83
N GLY A 5 56.61 16.76 28.86
CA GLY A 5 56.15 15.89 27.77
C GLY A 5 54.71 16.26 27.39
N PHE A 6 54.53 16.76 26.16
CA PHE A 6 53.27 17.19 25.58
C PHE A 6 52.29 16.01 25.39
N LEU A 7 51.04 16.15 25.86
CA LEU A 7 49.90 15.35 25.38
C LEU A 7 49.41 15.94 24.05
N GLN A 8 49.39 15.14 22.99
CA GLN A 8 48.57 15.42 21.81
C GLN A 8 47.18 14.83 22.04
N ALA A 9 46.15 15.68 22.03
CA ALA A 9 44.76 15.25 21.98
C ALA A 9 44.41 14.88 20.53
N LEU A 10 44.09 13.60 20.30
CA LEU A 10 43.54 13.12 19.04
C LEU A 10 42.05 13.53 19.00
N VAL A 11 41.70 14.57 18.24
CA VAL A 11 40.29 14.90 17.96
C VAL A 11 39.83 13.97 16.85
N LEU A 12 39.09 12.93 17.21
CA LEU A 12 38.41 12.06 16.26
C LEU A 12 37.20 12.81 15.69
N VAL A 13 37.35 13.44 14.52
CA VAL A 13 36.21 13.97 13.77
C VAL A 13 35.49 12.79 13.13
N LEU A 14 34.44 12.29 13.78
CA LEU A 14 33.47 11.40 13.15
C LEU A 14 32.69 12.21 12.11
N THR A 15 33.13 12.18 10.86
CA THR A 15 32.27 12.57 9.75
C THR A 15 31.14 11.55 9.67
N LEU A 16 29.93 11.96 10.02
CA LEU A 16 28.72 11.19 9.78
C LEU A 16 28.54 11.13 8.25
N SER A 17 29.09 10.10 7.61
CA SER A 17 28.71 9.77 6.24
C SER A 17 27.25 9.36 6.29
N THR A 18 26.37 10.16 5.67
CA THR A 18 25.00 9.73 5.36
C THR A 18 25.11 8.50 4.47
N LEU A 19 25.01 7.32 5.07
CA LEU A 19 24.87 6.10 4.30
C LEU A 19 23.61 6.25 3.44
N PRO A 20 23.66 5.94 2.14
CA PRO A 20 22.45 5.86 1.34
C PRO A 20 21.47 4.94 2.07
N SER A 21 20.24 5.42 2.25
CA SER A 21 19.13 4.66 2.83
C SER A 21 19.15 3.25 2.25
N THR A 22 19.34 2.25 3.10
CA THR A 22 19.42 0.85 2.69
C THR A 22 18.12 0.48 2.00
N PHE A 23 18.16 0.27 0.68
CA PHE A 23 17.07 -0.27 -0.13
C PHE A 23 16.84 -1.74 0.25
N CYS A 24 16.17 -2.00 1.37
CA CYS A 24 15.70 -3.33 1.74
C CYS A 24 14.24 -3.42 1.30
N VAL A 25 14.00 -3.99 0.12
CA VAL A 25 12.65 -4.38 -0.30
C VAL A 25 12.18 -5.45 0.67
N VAL A 26 11.05 -5.23 1.32
CA VAL A 26 10.45 -6.17 2.27
C VAL A 26 9.16 -6.71 1.67
N ASP A 27 9.07 -8.04 1.66
CA ASP A 27 7.89 -8.78 1.23
C ASP A 27 7.62 -9.92 2.21
N LYS A 28 6.91 -9.59 3.29
CA LYS A 28 6.51 -10.57 4.30
C LYS A 28 5.59 -11.65 3.76
N THR A 29 5.02 -11.48 2.56
CA THR A 29 4.20 -12.53 1.95
C THR A 29 5.03 -13.75 1.52
N LEU A 30 6.35 -13.57 1.39
CA LEU A 30 7.33 -14.60 1.06
C LEU A 30 8.23 -15.00 2.25
N GLU A 31 8.01 -14.41 3.42
CA GLU A 31 8.70 -14.78 4.65
C GLU A 31 8.00 -15.98 5.32
N ASP A 32 8.78 -16.96 5.74
CA ASP A 32 8.27 -18.12 6.46
C ASP A 32 7.58 -17.69 7.77
N ASP A 33 6.40 -18.25 8.02
CA ASP A 33 5.58 -18.01 9.22
C ASP A 33 5.21 -16.54 9.46
N ALA A 34 5.23 -15.68 8.45
CA ALA A 34 4.70 -14.33 8.57
C ALA A 34 3.18 -14.35 8.80
N LYS A 35 2.69 -13.46 9.67
CA LYS A 35 1.32 -13.50 10.22
C LYS A 35 0.67 -12.12 10.29
N GLY A 36 -0.64 -12.10 10.53
CA GLY A 36 -1.40 -10.89 10.80
C GLY A 36 -2.16 -10.35 9.59
N GLU A 37 -3.12 -9.44 9.87
CA GLU A 37 -4.05 -8.92 8.86
C GLU A 37 -3.34 -8.18 7.71
N GLU A 38 -2.27 -7.43 7.99
CA GLU A 38 -1.54 -6.70 6.93
C GLU A 38 -0.81 -7.62 5.95
N VAL A 39 -0.34 -8.77 6.41
CA VAL A 39 0.24 -9.80 5.54
C VAL A 39 -0.86 -10.42 4.67
N VAL A 40 -2.04 -10.65 5.24
CA VAL A 40 -3.22 -11.11 4.48
C VAL A 40 -3.62 -10.09 3.42
N ASP A 41 -3.66 -8.82 3.77
CA ASP A 41 -4.01 -7.73 2.84
C ASP A 41 -2.98 -7.61 1.72
N ALA A 42 -1.69 -7.74 2.02
CA ALA A 42 -0.64 -7.76 1.01
C ALA A 42 -0.77 -8.98 0.08
N VAL A 43 -1.06 -10.17 0.61
CA VAL A 43 -1.29 -11.37 -0.21
C VAL A 43 -2.52 -11.22 -1.09
N ILE A 44 -3.65 -10.76 -0.55
CA ILE A 44 -4.90 -10.55 -1.31
C ILE A 44 -4.69 -9.51 -2.41
N ALA A 45 -3.99 -8.41 -2.11
CA ALA A 45 -3.65 -7.40 -3.11
C ALA A 45 -2.80 -7.99 -4.25
N LYS A 46 -1.82 -8.84 -3.94
CA LYS A 46 -0.97 -9.52 -4.93
C LYS A 46 -1.76 -10.46 -5.83
N ILE A 47 -2.57 -11.34 -5.23
CA ILE A 47 -3.24 -12.42 -5.96
C ILE A 47 -4.59 -12.02 -6.55
N GLY A 48 -5.11 -10.83 -6.22
CA GLY A 48 -6.45 -10.39 -6.60
C GLY A 48 -6.71 -10.43 -8.11
N SER A 49 -5.71 -10.10 -8.94
CA SER A 49 -5.85 -10.14 -10.41
C SER A 49 -5.78 -11.55 -11.01
N LEU A 50 -5.24 -12.53 -10.29
CA LEU A 50 -5.24 -13.92 -10.77
C LEU A 50 -6.64 -14.52 -10.81
N PHE A 51 -7.51 -14.02 -9.93
CA PHE A 51 -8.71 -14.73 -9.52
C PHE A 51 -9.93 -13.84 -9.71
N GLY A 52 -11.06 -14.43 -10.13
CA GLY A 52 -12.32 -13.70 -10.26
C GLY A 52 -12.77 -13.08 -8.93
N LYS A 53 -13.91 -12.38 -8.94
CA LYS A 53 -14.43 -11.69 -7.74
C LYS A 53 -14.53 -12.62 -6.53
N ASP A 54 -13.79 -12.31 -5.46
CA ASP A 54 -13.72 -13.13 -4.25
C ASP A 54 -14.78 -12.77 -3.19
N TYR A 55 -15.36 -11.57 -3.28
CA TYR A 55 -16.31 -11.01 -2.32
C TYR A 55 -15.82 -11.11 -0.85
N GLY A 56 -14.51 -10.93 -0.62
CA GLY A 56 -13.86 -11.00 0.69
C GLY A 56 -13.70 -12.42 1.26
N PHE A 57 -14.03 -13.46 0.49
CA PHE A 57 -14.03 -14.84 0.96
C PHE A 57 -12.66 -15.28 1.51
N PHE A 58 -11.56 -14.94 0.84
CA PHE A 58 -10.23 -15.37 1.28
C PHE A 58 -9.77 -14.68 2.57
N LYS A 59 -10.10 -13.39 2.75
CA LYS A 59 -9.85 -12.68 4.01
C LYS A 59 -10.64 -13.30 5.16
N ARG A 60 -11.91 -13.67 4.89
CA ARG A 60 -12.76 -14.36 5.86
C ARG A 60 -12.23 -15.73 6.23
N LEU A 61 -11.75 -16.52 5.26
CA LEU A 61 -11.12 -17.81 5.55
C LEU A 61 -9.87 -17.64 6.43
N ALA A 62 -8.98 -16.71 6.09
CA ALA A 62 -7.80 -16.39 6.90
C ALA A 62 -8.19 -15.98 8.33
N TYR A 63 -9.25 -15.20 8.50
CA TYR A 63 -9.75 -14.85 9.82
C TYR A 63 -10.39 -16.04 10.56
N VAL A 64 -11.30 -16.76 9.92
CA VAL A 64 -12.11 -17.81 10.55
C VAL A 64 -11.25 -19.00 10.93
N ASP A 65 -10.35 -19.43 10.05
CA ASP A 65 -9.59 -20.66 10.23
C ASP A 65 -8.40 -20.45 11.17
N THR A 66 -7.65 -19.35 11.03
CA THR A 66 -6.39 -19.15 11.77
C THR A 66 -6.33 -17.85 12.59
N ARG A 67 -7.34 -16.97 12.48
CA ARG A 67 -7.28 -15.58 12.98
C ARG A 67 -6.04 -14.85 12.47
N PHE A 68 -5.79 -14.97 11.17
CA PHE A 68 -4.57 -14.47 10.53
C PHE A 68 -3.30 -15.08 11.13
N ASP A 69 -3.37 -16.38 11.45
CA ASP A 69 -2.34 -17.21 12.08
C ASP A 69 -1.97 -16.84 13.54
N THR A 70 -2.85 -16.13 14.25
CA THR A 70 -2.66 -15.80 15.68
C THR A 70 -3.20 -16.88 16.64
N LYS A 71 -3.91 -17.89 16.13
CA LYS A 71 -4.35 -19.06 16.91
C LYS A 71 -3.65 -20.32 16.42
N THR A 72 -2.94 -21.01 17.32
CA THR A 72 -2.24 -22.27 17.03
C THR A 72 -3.25 -23.37 16.65
N ILE A 73 -3.28 -23.76 15.37
CA ILE A 73 -3.84 -25.05 14.97
C ILE A 73 -2.81 -26.12 15.33
N SER A 74 -3.25 -27.30 15.79
CA SER A 74 -2.36 -28.42 16.17
C SER A 74 -1.32 -28.68 15.06
N ALA A 75 -0.04 -28.59 15.44
CA ALA A 75 1.12 -28.58 14.54
C ALA A 75 1.36 -29.89 13.75
N GLN A 76 0.57 -30.96 13.97
CA GLN A 76 0.86 -32.28 13.40
C GLN A 76 0.45 -32.46 11.92
N MET A 77 -0.35 -31.56 11.33
CA MET A 77 -0.80 -31.66 9.92
C MET A 77 -0.77 -30.34 9.15
N PHE A 78 -0.27 -29.29 9.79
CA PHE A 78 -0.23 -27.94 9.26
C PHE A 78 1.23 -27.54 9.08
N THR A 79 1.64 -27.26 7.85
CA THR A 79 3.02 -26.86 7.57
C THR A 79 3.39 -25.49 8.08
N GLY A 80 2.41 -24.65 8.44
CA GLY A 80 2.56 -23.22 8.69
C GLY A 80 2.07 -22.41 7.48
N GLY A 81 1.73 -21.13 7.69
CA GLY A 81 1.10 -20.26 6.70
C GLY A 81 -0.19 -19.62 7.25
N ILE A 82 -0.89 -18.77 6.49
CA ILE A 82 -2.12 -18.14 6.99
C ILE A 82 -3.38 -18.92 6.55
N TRP A 83 -3.36 -19.44 5.32
CA TRP A 83 -4.46 -20.22 4.77
C TRP A 83 -4.21 -21.71 5.02
N TYR A 84 -5.17 -22.36 5.68
CA TYR A 84 -5.05 -23.77 6.02
C TYR A 84 -5.07 -24.63 4.75
N ASN A 85 -4.12 -25.56 4.68
CA ASN A 85 -3.99 -26.53 3.60
C ASN A 85 -3.69 -27.90 4.22
N THR A 86 -4.19 -28.97 3.60
CA THR A 86 -3.73 -30.34 3.89
C THR A 86 -2.77 -30.81 2.80
N GLU A 87 -1.89 -31.76 3.11
CA GLU A 87 -0.94 -32.29 2.13
C GLU A 87 -1.67 -32.90 0.91
N LYS A 88 -2.83 -33.53 1.13
CA LYS A 88 -3.72 -34.04 0.09
C LYS A 88 -4.25 -32.93 -0.83
N MET A 89 -4.68 -31.79 -0.26
CA MET A 89 -5.12 -30.63 -1.04
C MET A 89 -3.98 -30.08 -1.89
N PHE A 90 -2.82 -29.85 -1.25
CA PHE A 90 -1.64 -29.34 -1.96
C PHE A 90 -1.22 -30.27 -3.10
N ASN A 91 -1.11 -31.59 -2.86
CA ASN A 91 -0.76 -32.55 -3.90
C ASN A 91 -1.75 -32.56 -5.06
N THR A 92 -3.04 -32.33 -4.81
CA THR A 92 -4.05 -32.17 -5.87
C THR A 92 -3.70 -30.99 -6.78
N THR A 93 -3.25 -29.86 -6.22
CA THR A 93 -2.81 -28.68 -6.99
C THR A 93 -1.52 -28.90 -7.78
N LYS A 94 -0.78 -29.98 -7.54
CA LYS A 94 0.46 -30.29 -8.27
C LYS A 94 0.18 -31.10 -9.52
N ILE A 95 -0.82 -31.98 -9.47
CA ILE A 95 -1.09 -32.97 -10.52
C ILE A 95 -2.27 -32.61 -11.42
N SER A 96 -3.14 -31.67 -11.02
CA SER A 96 -4.31 -31.31 -11.82
C SER A 96 -3.92 -30.63 -13.13
N LYS A 97 -4.48 -31.15 -14.25
CA LYS A 97 -4.37 -30.60 -15.61
C LYS A 97 -5.30 -29.41 -15.87
N THR A 98 -6.39 -29.27 -15.12
CA THR A 98 -7.36 -28.17 -15.33
C THR A 98 -6.73 -26.80 -15.00
N LEU A 99 -5.71 -26.81 -14.13
CA LEU A 99 -5.03 -25.63 -13.61
C LEU A 99 -3.92 -25.09 -14.53
N ASP A 100 -3.71 -25.64 -15.73
CA ASP A 100 -2.63 -25.23 -16.63
C ASP A 100 -2.67 -23.73 -17.00
N THR A 101 -3.86 -23.17 -17.16
CA THR A 101 -4.03 -21.72 -17.36
C THR A 101 -3.63 -20.93 -16.11
N MET A 102 -3.98 -21.42 -14.92
CA MET A 102 -3.64 -20.75 -13.67
C MET A 102 -2.14 -20.76 -13.39
N TYR A 103 -1.44 -21.87 -13.68
CA TYR A 103 0.02 -21.91 -13.53
C TYR A 103 0.73 -20.91 -14.44
N ARG A 104 0.22 -20.68 -15.66
CA ARG A 104 0.77 -19.66 -16.56
C ARG A 104 0.57 -18.25 -16.00
N LYS A 105 -0.63 -17.94 -15.51
CA LYS A 105 -0.92 -16.66 -14.84
C LYS A 105 -0.01 -16.45 -13.62
N ILE A 106 0.12 -17.47 -12.75
CA ILE A 106 1.01 -17.42 -11.57
C ILE A 106 2.48 -17.19 -11.99
N TYR A 107 2.96 -17.86 -13.03
CA TYR A 107 4.31 -17.67 -13.52
C TYR A 107 4.52 -16.26 -14.10
N GLN A 108 3.56 -15.75 -14.86
CA GLN A 108 3.62 -14.39 -15.42
C GLN A 108 3.63 -13.31 -14.33
N LEU A 109 2.80 -13.46 -13.31
CA LEU A 109 2.68 -12.44 -12.25
C LEU A 109 3.79 -12.51 -11.20
N PHE A 110 4.27 -13.72 -10.87
CA PHE A 110 5.15 -13.93 -9.72
C PHE A 110 6.47 -14.62 -10.05
N GLY A 111 6.68 -15.09 -11.28
CA GLY A 111 7.84 -15.91 -11.65
C GLY A 111 7.86 -17.30 -11.01
N ILE A 112 6.75 -17.74 -10.41
CA ILE A 112 6.68 -19.00 -9.64
C ILE A 112 6.34 -20.18 -10.56
N LYS A 113 7.21 -21.19 -10.66
CA LYS A 113 6.87 -22.45 -11.33
C LYS A 113 6.19 -23.41 -10.36
N TRP A 114 4.86 -23.27 -10.23
CA TRP A 114 4.07 -23.99 -9.21
C TRP A 114 4.36 -25.50 -9.15
N ARG A 115 4.30 -26.23 -10.27
CA ARG A 115 4.46 -27.69 -10.29
C ARG A 115 5.87 -28.18 -9.97
N GLY A 116 6.91 -27.47 -10.41
CA GLY A 116 8.29 -27.96 -10.36
C GLY A 116 9.10 -27.49 -9.16
N GLU A 117 8.77 -26.31 -8.60
CA GLU A 117 9.66 -25.62 -7.66
C GLU A 117 9.09 -25.54 -6.23
N ILE A 118 7.76 -25.53 -6.07
CA ILE A 118 7.13 -25.35 -4.76
C ILE A 118 6.97 -26.70 -4.03
N SER A 119 7.52 -26.80 -2.83
CA SER A 119 7.38 -27.96 -1.95
C SER A 119 6.29 -27.76 -0.89
N TRP A 120 6.00 -28.81 -0.11
CA TRP A 120 5.04 -28.74 1.00
C TRP A 120 5.50 -27.79 2.12
N GLU A 121 6.81 -27.72 2.38
CA GLU A 121 7.40 -26.82 3.40
C GLU A 121 7.28 -25.35 3.01
N ASP A 122 7.29 -25.05 1.70
CA ASP A 122 7.18 -23.70 1.19
C ASP A 122 5.83 -23.04 1.52
N LEU A 123 4.80 -23.81 1.84
CA LEU A 123 3.48 -23.28 2.25
C LEU A 123 3.55 -22.48 3.57
N ARG A 124 4.65 -22.56 4.33
CA ARG A 124 4.93 -21.63 5.45
C ARG A 124 4.89 -20.16 5.04
N LYS A 125 5.12 -19.87 3.76
CA LYS A 125 5.02 -18.53 3.18
C LYS A 125 3.55 -18.20 2.92
N PRO A 126 3.02 -17.08 3.44
CA PRO A 126 1.61 -16.70 3.28
C PRO A 126 1.12 -16.69 1.82
N LEU A 127 1.90 -16.15 0.89
CA LEU A 127 1.56 -16.13 -0.53
C LEU A 127 1.34 -17.54 -1.08
N TYR A 128 2.21 -18.49 -0.73
CA TYR A 128 2.12 -19.85 -1.24
C TYR A 128 0.98 -20.64 -0.60
N SER A 129 0.72 -20.45 0.71
CA SER A 129 -0.47 -21.03 1.34
C SER A 129 -1.78 -20.53 0.71
N ALA A 130 -1.85 -19.25 0.34
CA ALA A 130 -3.01 -18.67 -0.33
C ALA A 130 -3.20 -19.24 -1.74
N LEU A 131 -2.12 -19.27 -2.55
CA LEU A 131 -2.13 -19.84 -3.89
C LEU A 131 -2.53 -21.32 -3.87
N ALA A 132 -2.02 -22.10 -2.92
CA ALA A 132 -2.36 -23.52 -2.78
C ALA A 132 -3.86 -23.72 -2.50
N LEU A 133 -4.41 -22.98 -1.53
CA LEU A 133 -5.82 -23.09 -1.20
C LEU A 133 -6.70 -22.64 -2.37
N HIS A 134 -6.30 -21.57 -3.05
CA HIS A 134 -7.04 -21.06 -4.20
C HIS A 134 -7.04 -22.05 -5.36
N LEU A 135 -5.88 -22.57 -5.75
CA LEU A 135 -5.76 -23.58 -6.81
C LEU A 135 -6.60 -24.83 -6.49
N TYR A 136 -6.63 -25.24 -5.22
CA TYR A 136 -7.47 -26.35 -4.79
C TYR A 136 -8.96 -26.04 -4.94
N LEU A 137 -9.42 -24.86 -4.50
CA LEU A 137 -10.82 -24.46 -4.65
C LEU A 137 -11.23 -24.34 -6.12
N PHE A 138 -10.35 -23.80 -6.95
CA PHE A 138 -10.55 -23.69 -8.39
C PHE A 138 -10.66 -25.07 -9.06
N GLU A 139 -9.84 -26.03 -8.65
CA GLU A 139 -9.96 -27.42 -9.10
C GLU A 139 -11.32 -28.03 -8.73
N LYS A 140 -11.88 -27.67 -7.56
CA LYS A 140 -13.19 -28.17 -7.12
C LYS A 140 -14.37 -27.50 -7.79
N ASP A 141 -14.25 -26.21 -8.06
CA ASP A 141 -15.26 -25.43 -8.76
C ASP A 141 -14.63 -24.49 -9.79
N PRO A 142 -14.31 -24.99 -11.00
CA PRO A 142 -13.75 -24.16 -12.06
C PRO A 142 -14.67 -23.03 -12.50
N SER A 143 -15.97 -23.09 -12.18
CA SER A 143 -16.91 -22.04 -12.55
C SER A 143 -16.66 -20.73 -11.80
N THR A 144 -15.88 -20.78 -10.71
CA THR A 144 -15.43 -19.59 -9.97
C THR A 144 -14.55 -18.64 -10.80
N GLU A 145 -13.89 -19.10 -11.88
CA GLU A 145 -13.16 -18.20 -12.79
C GLU A 145 -14.08 -17.16 -13.41
N GLN A 146 -15.26 -17.61 -13.85
CA GLN A 146 -16.21 -16.78 -14.59
C GLN A 146 -17.26 -16.16 -13.67
N LYS A 147 -17.77 -16.93 -12.70
CA LYS A 147 -18.86 -16.51 -11.80
C LYS A 147 -18.37 -15.78 -10.56
N GLY A 148 -17.10 -15.90 -10.22
CA GLY A 148 -16.57 -15.52 -8.91
C GLY A 148 -17.01 -16.48 -7.80
N PHE A 149 -16.55 -16.20 -6.59
CA PHE A 149 -16.96 -16.91 -5.39
C PHE A 149 -18.40 -16.54 -4.99
N PRO A 150 -19.07 -17.34 -4.13
CA PRO A 150 -20.36 -16.94 -3.62
C PRO A 150 -20.30 -15.60 -2.90
N GLN A 151 -21.31 -14.76 -3.14
CA GLN A 151 -21.32 -13.40 -2.62
C GLN A 151 -21.68 -13.36 -1.13
N THR A 152 -22.65 -14.18 -0.71
CA THR A 152 -23.19 -14.09 0.65
C THR A 152 -22.43 -14.90 1.68
N ILE A 153 -22.36 -14.41 2.92
CA ILE A 153 -21.68 -15.11 4.03
C ILE A 153 -22.27 -16.52 4.21
N ALA A 154 -23.59 -16.67 4.07
CA ALA A 154 -24.26 -17.97 4.16
C ALA A 154 -23.91 -18.90 2.98
N GLU A 155 -23.89 -18.38 1.75
CA GLU A 155 -23.46 -19.18 0.59
C GLU A 155 -21.97 -19.54 0.67
N GLN A 156 -21.12 -18.63 1.18
CA GLN A 156 -19.70 -18.88 1.44
C GLN A 156 -19.50 -19.97 2.51
N ALA A 157 -20.31 -19.99 3.56
CA ALA A 157 -20.30 -21.05 4.58
C ALA A 157 -20.62 -22.42 3.96
N ASN A 158 -21.65 -22.47 3.10
CA ASN A 158 -22.04 -23.69 2.38
C ASN A 158 -20.98 -24.12 1.37
N TYR A 159 -20.39 -23.17 0.64
CA TYR A 159 -19.33 -23.41 -0.33
C TYR A 159 -18.07 -23.96 0.33
N ARG A 160 -17.64 -23.35 1.45
CA ARG A 160 -16.55 -23.85 2.30
C ARG A 160 -16.81 -25.30 2.70
N LYS A 161 -18.02 -25.59 3.20
CA LYS A 161 -18.42 -26.94 3.62
C LYS A 161 -18.37 -27.95 2.47
N HIS A 162 -18.87 -27.57 1.30
CA HIS A 162 -18.96 -28.44 0.13
C HIS A 162 -17.59 -28.73 -0.50
N ASN A 163 -16.76 -27.70 -0.70
CA ASN A 163 -15.54 -27.82 -1.51
C ASN A 163 -14.29 -28.20 -0.71
N LEU A 164 -14.22 -27.82 0.57
CA LEU A 164 -13.07 -28.16 1.43
C LEU A 164 -13.28 -29.50 2.16
N GLY A 165 -14.53 -29.91 2.38
CA GLY A 165 -14.88 -31.24 2.90
C GLY A 165 -14.54 -31.47 4.38
N MET A 166 -14.85 -32.69 4.87
CA MET A 166 -14.65 -33.07 6.28
C MET A 166 -13.16 -33.16 6.67
N ASP A 167 -12.28 -33.58 5.75
CA ASP A 167 -10.83 -33.65 5.96
C ASP A 167 -10.20 -32.28 6.23
N TYR A 168 -10.85 -31.18 5.83
CA TYR A 168 -10.46 -29.81 6.17
C TYR A 168 -11.10 -29.39 7.49
N ILE A 169 -12.40 -29.62 7.61
CA ILE A 169 -13.26 -29.12 8.69
C ILE A 169 -12.96 -29.78 10.04
N GLN A 170 -12.47 -31.03 10.05
CA GLN A 170 -12.10 -31.74 11.27
C GLN A 170 -10.94 -31.08 12.03
N TYR A 171 -10.04 -30.39 11.34
CA TYR A 171 -8.79 -29.87 11.92
C TYR A 171 -8.81 -28.37 12.19
N VAL A 172 -9.69 -27.64 11.53
CA VAL A 172 -9.98 -26.24 11.83
C VAL A 172 -10.95 -26.16 13.00
N GLN A 173 -10.84 -25.11 13.82
CA GLN A 173 -11.67 -24.94 15.02
C GLN A 173 -13.17 -24.80 14.73
N ILE A 174 -13.55 -24.51 13.47
CA ILE A 174 -14.90 -24.13 13.06
C ILE A 174 -15.52 -25.22 12.20
N GLN A 175 -16.46 -25.95 12.80
CA GLN A 175 -17.01 -27.19 12.24
C GLN A 175 -18.33 -26.98 11.51
N THR A 176 -19.09 -25.94 11.87
CA THR A 176 -20.43 -25.71 11.34
C THR A 176 -20.52 -24.45 10.48
N GLY A 177 -21.52 -24.41 9.60
CA GLY A 177 -21.83 -23.22 8.80
C GLY A 177 -22.29 -22.04 9.68
N ASP A 178 -23.05 -22.33 10.74
CA ASP A 178 -23.56 -21.30 11.66
C ASP A 178 -22.44 -20.61 12.44
N GLU A 179 -21.43 -21.37 12.91
CA GLU A 179 -20.24 -20.80 13.54
C GLU A 179 -19.44 -19.92 12.58
N PHE A 180 -19.30 -20.34 11.31
CA PHE A 180 -18.68 -19.52 10.27
C PHE A 180 -19.44 -18.20 10.11
N VAL A 181 -20.76 -18.26 9.92
CA VAL A 181 -21.60 -17.07 9.75
C VAL A 181 -21.48 -16.15 10.96
N HIS A 182 -21.54 -16.69 12.18
CA HIS A 182 -21.46 -15.90 13.41
C HIS A 182 -20.11 -15.18 13.56
N LEU A 183 -19.00 -15.89 13.32
CA LEU A 183 -17.66 -15.32 13.42
C LEU A 183 -17.37 -14.31 12.33
N VAL A 184 -17.79 -14.58 11.09
CA VAL A 184 -17.65 -13.64 9.99
C VAL A 184 -18.50 -12.41 10.24
N THR A 185 -19.74 -12.54 10.70
CA THR A 185 -20.60 -11.37 11.00
C THR A 185 -19.95 -10.51 12.08
N THR A 186 -19.45 -11.13 13.15
CA THR A 186 -18.71 -10.43 14.21
C THR A 186 -17.47 -9.76 13.66
N PHE A 187 -16.74 -10.42 12.74
CA PHE A 187 -15.60 -9.83 12.06
C PHE A 187 -16.00 -8.63 11.20
N GLU A 188 -16.99 -8.76 10.32
CA GLU A 188 -17.45 -7.69 9.43
C GLU A 188 -17.90 -6.45 10.22
N GLU A 189 -18.60 -6.64 11.35
CA GLU A 189 -19.11 -5.55 12.19
C GLU A 189 -18.10 -5.01 13.22
N ALA A 190 -16.96 -5.68 13.42
CA ALA A 190 -15.93 -5.22 14.33
C ALA A 190 -15.40 -3.85 13.90
N LYS A 191 -15.27 -2.92 14.86
CA LYS A 191 -14.82 -1.57 14.60
C LYS A 191 -13.47 -1.57 13.88
N ILE A 192 -13.44 -0.95 12.70
CA ILE A 192 -12.23 -0.79 11.90
C ILE A 192 -11.78 0.64 12.09
N SER A 193 -10.56 0.85 12.57
CA SER A 193 -10.04 2.21 12.72
C SER A 193 -9.76 2.78 11.33
N CYS A 194 -10.59 3.72 10.86
CA CYS A 194 -10.22 4.53 9.70
C CYS A 194 -9.38 5.72 10.15
N ASN A 195 -8.08 5.62 9.91
CA ASN A 195 -7.13 6.60 10.37
C ASN A 195 -6.79 7.63 9.27
N GLY A 196 -7.32 7.52 8.05
CA GLY A 196 -7.14 8.55 7.03
C GLY A 196 -7.90 9.85 7.32
N LYS A 197 -7.40 10.98 6.80
CA LYS A 197 -8.25 12.17 6.58
C LYS A 197 -9.02 11.95 5.29
N MET A 198 -10.32 12.24 5.26
CA MET A 198 -11.14 12.08 4.05
C MET A 198 -12.39 12.96 4.06
N ASP A 199 -12.80 13.47 2.90
CA ASP A 199 -14.17 13.95 2.67
C ASP A 199 -14.97 12.82 2.03
N LEU A 200 -15.92 12.24 2.75
CA LEU A 200 -16.78 11.17 2.23
C LEU A 200 -18.21 11.67 2.07
N VAL A 201 -18.73 11.59 0.85
CA VAL A 201 -20.15 11.82 0.55
C VAL A 201 -20.79 10.51 0.13
N VAL A 202 -21.87 10.13 0.81
CA VAL A 202 -22.72 9.00 0.40
C VAL A 202 -23.98 9.56 -0.26
N VAL A 203 -24.27 9.06 -1.46
CA VAL A 203 -25.50 9.32 -2.21
C VAL A 203 -26.34 8.04 -2.18
N LEU A 204 -27.53 8.12 -1.59
CA LEU A 204 -28.42 6.98 -1.37
C LEU A 204 -29.71 7.08 -2.20
N ASP A 205 -29.95 6.05 -3.02
CA ASP A 205 -31.17 5.90 -3.81
C ASP A 205 -32.37 5.59 -2.90
N GLY A 206 -33.38 6.45 -2.98
CA GLY A 206 -34.67 6.34 -2.34
C GLY A 206 -35.83 6.31 -3.35
N SER A 207 -35.56 5.88 -4.58
CA SER A 207 -36.55 5.74 -5.64
C SER A 207 -37.62 4.67 -5.32
N GLY A 208 -38.69 4.66 -6.11
CA GLY A 208 -39.80 3.73 -5.92
C GLY A 208 -39.43 2.25 -6.08
N SER A 209 -38.41 1.93 -6.90
CA SER A 209 -37.91 0.56 -7.10
C SER A 209 -37.30 -0.02 -5.84
N VAL A 210 -36.62 0.81 -5.05
CA VAL A 210 -35.99 0.42 -3.79
C VAL A 210 -37.03 -0.10 -2.81
N ARG A 211 -38.17 0.60 -2.68
CA ARG A 211 -39.21 0.38 -1.66
C ARG A 211 -38.75 0.74 -0.24
N SER A 212 -39.72 1.07 0.61
CA SER A 212 -39.47 1.55 1.98
C SER A 212 -38.63 0.60 2.84
N GLU A 213 -38.89 -0.71 2.78
CA GLU A 213 -38.16 -1.71 3.59
C GLU A 213 -36.66 -1.76 3.23
N ASN A 214 -36.33 -1.74 1.95
CA ASN A 214 -34.92 -1.78 1.50
C ASN A 214 -34.22 -0.44 1.69
N PHE A 215 -34.96 0.68 1.57
CA PHE A 215 -34.43 1.99 1.91
C PHE A 215 -34.02 2.04 3.39
N GLU A 216 -34.84 1.47 4.28
CA GLU A 216 -34.52 1.35 5.70
C GLU A 216 -33.26 0.50 5.93
N LYS A 217 -33.10 -0.65 5.25
CA LYS A 217 -31.86 -1.44 5.30
C LYS A 217 -30.64 -0.64 4.85
N SER A 218 -30.80 0.18 3.80
CA SER A 218 -29.73 0.99 3.25
C SER A 218 -29.33 2.15 4.17
N LYS A 219 -30.30 2.85 4.77
CA LYS A 219 -30.02 3.87 5.80
C LYS A 219 -29.28 3.28 6.99
N ASN A 220 -29.73 2.13 7.50
CA ASN A 220 -29.05 1.43 8.59
C ASN A 220 -27.62 1.03 8.22
N PHE A 221 -27.38 0.62 6.98
CA PHE A 221 -26.04 0.39 6.48
C PHE A 221 -25.18 1.67 6.48
N VAL A 222 -25.69 2.79 5.96
CA VAL A 222 -24.97 4.08 5.95
C VAL A 222 -24.68 4.57 7.37
N ALA A 223 -25.63 4.43 8.29
CA ALA A 223 -25.45 4.78 9.70
C ALA A 223 -24.29 3.99 10.33
N LYS A 224 -24.31 2.66 10.16
CA LYS A 224 -23.20 1.76 10.57
C LYS A 224 -21.87 2.15 9.92
N LEU A 225 -21.87 2.53 8.65
CA LEU A 225 -20.67 2.91 7.90
C LEU A 225 -20.09 4.20 8.46
N PHE A 226 -20.93 5.21 8.66
CA PHE A 226 -20.53 6.49 9.26
C PHE A 226 -20.00 6.35 10.68
N ALA A 227 -20.50 5.38 11.45
CA ALA A 227 -20.01 5.10 12.81
C ALA A 227 -18.56 4.57 12.85
N GLN A 228 -18.00 4.10 11.72
CA GLN A 228 -16.60 3.67 11.64
C GLN A 228 -15.63 4.83 11.49
N TYR A 229 -16.09 5.98 11.00
CA TYR A 229 -15.23 7.12 10.75
C TYR A 229 -15.11 8.03 11.97
N SER A 230 -13.89 8.49 12.23
CA SER A 230 -13.67 9.58 13.17
C SER A 230 -14.06 10.90 12.53
N ILE A 231 -15.00 11.63 13.13
CA ILE A 231 -15.42 12.95 12.64
C ILE A 231 -14.33 14.03 12.80
N ASP A 232 -13.27 13.73 13.55
CA ASP A 232 -12.11 14.62 13.72
C ASP A 232 -11.25 14.65 12.44
N THR A 233 -11.11 13.51 11.77
CA THR A 233 -10.28 13.35 10.56
C THR A 233 -11.13 13.31 9.29
N THR A 234 -12.36 12.82 9.39
CA THR A 234 -13.27 12.61 8.26
C THR A 234 -14.45 13.56 8.31
N ARG A 235 -14.71 14.25 7.18
CA ARG A 235 -15.97 15.00 7.01
C ARG A 235 -16.95 14.13 6.25
N LEU A 236 -18.13 13.94 6.83
CA LEU A 236 -19.18 13.12 6.25
C LEU A 236 -20.26 14.01 5.62
N GLY A 237 -20.73 13.61 4.44
CA GLY A 237 -21.87 14.19 3.74
C GLY A 237 -22.85 13.10 3.34
N PHE A 238 -24.14 13.41 3.35
CA PHE A 238 -25.20 12.45 3.06
C PHE A 238 -26.27 13.10 2.19
N ILE A 239 -26.59 12.44 1.09
CA ILE A 239 -27.59 12.84 0.12
C ILE A 239 -28.56 11.67 -0.06
N VAL A 240 -29.85 11.96 -0.08
CA VAL A 240 -30.89 11.03 -0.50
C VAL A 240 -31.49 11.55 -1.81
N TYR A 241 -31.66 10.67 -2.79
CA TYR A 241 -32.23 11.05 -4.09
C TYR A 241 -33.31 10.09 -4.57
N ALA A 242 -34.20 10.62 -5.39
CA ALA A 242 -35.15 9.88 -6.21
C ALA A 242 -35.47 10.75 -7.44
N THR A 243 -36.69 11.26 -7.54
CA THR A 243 -37.02 12.27 -8.57
C THR A 243 -36.28 13.59 -8.30
N GLY A 244 -36.24 14.01 -7.03
CA GLY A 244 -35.47 15.14 -6.54
C GLY A 244 -34.24 14.67 -5.76
N VAL A 245 -33.35 15.60 -5.44
CA VAL A 245 -32.13 15.37 -4.66
C VAL A 245 -32.21 16.20 -3.39
N LYS A 246 -32.01 15.58 -2.23
CA LYS A 246 -32.00 16.23 -0.92
C LYS A 246 -30.67 16.01 -0.23
N VAL A 247 -30.02 17.11 0.16
CA VAL A 247 -28.84 17.08 1.03
C VAL A 247 -29.33 16.94 2.47
N GLU A 248 -29.12 15.78 3.08
CA GLU A 248 -29.44 15.53 4.48
C GLU A 248 -28.31 16.01 5.41
N LEU A 249 -27.05 15.87 4.95
CA LEU A 249 -25.86 16.30 5.69
C LEU A 249 -24.85 16.96 4.74
N ALA A 250 -24.53 18.22 4.98
CA ALA A 250 -23.45 18.92 4.27
C ALA A 250 -22.07 18.64 4.91
N LEU A 251 -21.03 18.61 4.08
CA LEU A 251 -19.65 18.44 4.52
C LEU A 251 -19.21 19.59 5.43
N GLY A 252 -18.59 19.25 6.57
CA GLY A 252 -18.04 20.24 7.49
C GLY A 252 -19.09 21.05 8.27
N SER A 253 -20.31 20.51 8.39
CA SER A 253 -21.44 21.13 9.11
C SER A 253 -21.26 21.24 10.63
N GLY A 254 -20.16 20.75 11.21
CA GLY A 254 -19.88 20.83 12.65
C GLY A 254 -20.77 19.94 13.52
N ASN A 255 -21.42 18.95 12.92
CA ASN A 255 -22.29 18.01 13.63
C ASN A 255 -21.51 17.05 14.53
N THR A 256 -22.13 16.65 15.65
CA THR A 256 -21.61 15.59 16.50
C THR A 256 -21.88 14.22 15.87
N ALA A 257 -21.08 13.21 16.23
CA ALA A 257 -21.27 11.84 15.73
C ALA A 257 -22.70 11.33 15.99
N LYS A 258 -23.26 11.61 17.17
CA LYS A 258 -24.65 11.27 17.51
C LYS A 258 -25.65 11.97 16.58
N ASN A 259 -25.47 13.27 16.30
CA ASN A 259 -26.40 13.98 15.43
C ASN A 259 -26.33 13.48 13.98
N ILE A 260 -25.14 13.10 13.51
CA ILE A 260 -24.98 12.47 12.19
C ILE A 260 -25.77 11.15 12.11
N GLN A 261 -25.72 10.31 13.15
CA GLN A 261 -26.51 9.07 13.19
C GLN A 261 -28.01 9.38 13.10
N ASN A 262 -28.51 10.30 13.92
CA ASN A 262 -29.92 10.71 13.89
C ASN A 262 -30.34 11.23 12.51
N ILE A 263 -29.54 12.08 11.87
CA ILE A 263 -29.83 12.61 10.52
C ILE A 263 -29.98 11.48 9.51
N VAL A 264 -29.11 10.47 9.56
CA VAL A 264 -29.17 9.33 8.64
C VAL A 264 -30.39 8.47 8.93
N GLU A 265 -30.65 8.14 10.19
CA GLU A 265 -31.78 7.28 10.60
C GLU A 265 -33.15 7.92 10.30
N GLU A 266 -33.28 9.24 10.53
CA GLU A 266 -34.52 10.01 10.32
C GLU A 266 -34.76 10.43 8.86
N ALA A 267 -33.82 10.15 7.95
CA ALA A 267 -33.97 10.51 6.54
C ALA A 267 -35.24 9.87 5.93
N PHE A 268 -36.02 10.70 5.25
CA PHE A 268 -37.33 10.35 4.70
C PHE A 268 -37.19 9.56 3.39
N PHE A 269 -38.03 8.54 3.19
CA PHE A 269 -38.10 7.79 1.93
C PHE A 269 -38.90 8.57 0.87
N PRO A 270 -38.24 9.17 -0.16
CA PRO A 270 -38.90 10.08 -1.07
C PRO A 270 -39.80 9.37 -2.11
N SER A 271 -39.43 8.16 -2.55
CA SER A 271 -40.05 7.45 -3.68
C SER A 271 -40.02 8.24 -5.00
N GLY A 272 -40.56 7.64 -6.07
CA GLY A 272 -40.60 8.22 -7.42
C GLY A 272 -39.49 7.70 -8.35
N GLY A 273 -39.04 8.53 -9.29
CA GLY A 273 -38.00 8.18 -10.27
C GLY A 273 -36.58 8.13 -9.70
N THR A 274 -35.59 8.00 -10.59
CA THR A 274 -34.17 7.77 -10.25
C THR A 274 -33.28 8.79 -10.97
N ASN A 275 -32.84 9.84 -10.26
CA ASN A 275 -32.03 10.94 -10.79
C ASN A 275 -30.57 10.86 -10.29
N THR A 276 -29.86 9.82 -10.71
CA THR A 276 -28.48 9.53 -10.24
C THR A 276 -27.49 10.62 -10.67
N ASN A 277 -27.56 11.07 -11.92
CA ASN A 277 -26.69 12.14 -12.43
C ASN A 277 -26.88 13.46 -11.65
N GLY A 278 -28.12 13.86 -11.40
CA GLY A 278 -28.41 15.03 -10.57
C GLY A 278 -27.89 14.91 -9.14
N ALA A 279 -27.93 13.69 -8.57
CA ALA A 279 -27.38 13.43 -7.24
C ALA A 279 -25.85 13.55 -7.21
N ILE A 280 -25.15 13.04 -8.23
CA ILE A 280 -23.70 13.21 -8.41
C ILE A 280 -23.35 14.69 -8.52
N LYS A 281 -24.08 15.46 -9.33
CA LYS A 281 -23.88 16.91 -9.48
C LYS A 281 -23.95 17.66 -8.15
N VAL A 282 -24.98 17.36 -7.34
CA VAL A 282 -25.15 17.97 -6.02
C VAL A 282 -24.01 17.55 -5.08
N ALA A 283 -23.57 16.31 -5.13
CA ALA A 283 -22.41 15.84 -4.36
C ALA A 283 -21.11 16.59 -4.73
N LEU A 284 -20.85 16.79 -6.03
CA LEU A 284 -19.70 17.59 -6.49
C LEU A 284 -19.77 19.04 -5.99
N ASN A 285 -20.97 19.62 -5.95
CA ASN A 285 -21.15 20.94 -5.37
C ASN A 285 -20.88 20.97 -3.85
N LEU A 286 -21.18 19.91 -3.10
CA LEU A 286 -20.80 19.82 -1.69
C LEU A 286 -19.27 19.83 -1.50
N PHE A 287 -18.52 19.11 -2.33
CA PHE A 287 -17.05 19.15 -2.28
C PHE A 287 -16.49 20.53 -2.61
N LYS A 288 -17.10 21.25 -3.56
CA LYS A 288 -16.68 22.61 -3.97
C LYS A 288 -16.98 23.68 -2.93
N THR A 289 -18.12 23.57 -2.26
CA THR A 289 -18.60 24.57 -1.29
C THR A 289 -18.04 24.37 0.11
N ALA A 290 -17.61 23.15 0.45
CA ALA A 290 -16.94 22.88 1.71
C ALA A 290 -15.58 23.60 1.79
N LYS A 291 -15.17 24.00 3.01
CA LYS A 291 -13.83 24.56 3.25
C LYS A 291 -12.76 23.64 2.63
N PRO A 292 -11.85 24.14 1.78
CA PRO A 292 -10.83 23.28 1.16
C PRO A 292 -9.94 22.58 2.20
N ARG A 293 -9.62 21.31 1.95
CA ARG A 293 -8.59 20.55 2.65
C ARG A 293 -7.59 20.02 1.61
N PRO A 294 -6.58 20.81 1.21
CA PRO A 294 -5.63 20.41 0.18
C PRO A 294 -5.01 19.05 0.46
N GLY A 295 -4.90 18.21 -0.56
CA GLY A 295 -4.37 16.85 -0.45
C GLY A 295 -5.23 15.84 0.30
N VAL A 296 -6.36 16.24 0.92
CA VAL A 296 -7.28 15.27 1.54
C VAL A 296 -8.15 14.63 0.46
N PRO A 297 -8.28 13.29 0.41
CA PRO A 297 -9.08 12.60 -0.60
C PRO A 297 -10.55 12.98 -0.48
N LYS A 298 -11.18 13.17 -1.64
CA LYS A 298 -12.61 13.37 -1.81
C LYS A 298 -13.19 12.07 -2.36
N VAL A 299 -14.11 11.47 -1.63
CA VAL A 299 -14.68 10.16 -1.94
C VAL A 299 -16.19 10.27 -2.04
N LEU A 300 -16.73 9.82 -3.17
CA LEU A 300 -18.17 9.74 -3.41
C LEU A 300 -18.57 8.28 -3.54
N ALA A 301 -19.45 7.79 -2.66
CA ALA A 301 -20.05 6.46 -2.78
C ALA A 301 -21.52 6.59 -3.21
N VAL A 302 -21.86 6.05 -4.38
CA VAL A 302 -23.19 6.11 -4.98
C VAL A 302 -23.88 4.76 -4.82
N PHE A 303 -25.02 4.73 -4.15
CA PHE A 303 -25.85 3.54 -3.96
C PHE A 303 -27.06 3.65 -4.87
N THR A 304 -27.33 2.62 -5.68
CA THR A 304 -28.47 2.58 -6.61
C THR A 304 -28.98 1.15 -6.83
N ASP A 305 -30.26 0.98 -7.13
CA ASP A 305 -30.88 -0.34 -7.35
C ASP A 305 -31.33 -0.62 -8.80
N GLY A 306 -31.11 0.32 -9.72
CA GLY A 306 -31.52 0.18 -11.11
C GLY A 306 -31.16 1.36 -12.00
N GLU A 307 -31.69 1.33 -13.23
CA GLU A 307 -31.44 2.33 -14.27
C GLU A 307 -31.91 3.74 -13.86
N SER A 308 -31.09 4.73 -14.20
CA SER A 308 -31.42 6.15 -14.05
C SER A 308 -32.58 6.55 -14.97
N ASN A 309 -33.78 6.71 -14.40
CA ASN A 309 -35.01 7.06 -15.13
C ASN A 309 -35.14 8.55 -15.53
N LYS A 310 -34.28 9.45 -15.03
CA LYS A 310 -34.25 10.87 -15.41
C LYS A 310 -32.81 11.34 -15.59
N GLY A 311 -32.45 11.70 -16.83
CA GLY A 311 -31.06 12.07 -17.16
C GLY A 311 -30.11 10.87 -17.09
N GLY A 312 -30.62 9.69 -17.38
CA GLY A 312 -29.84 8.46 -17.44
C GLY A 312 -28.93 8.42 -18.65
N LEU A 313 -27.97 7.50 -18.60
CA LEU A 313 -26.89 7.33 -19.59
C LEU A 313 -27.35 7.17 -21.04
N HIS A 314 -28.58 6.70 -21.25
CA HIS A 314 -29.18 6.50 -22.57
C HIS A 314 -29.88 7.76 -23.13
N ASP A 315 -30.07 8.83 -22.35
CA ASP A 315 -30.46 10.15 -22.86
C ASP A 315 -29.23 10.88 -23.42
N LYS A 316 -28.72 10.42 -24.58
CA LYS A 316 -27.72 11.09 -25.44
C LYS A 316 -26.73 12.02 -24.70
N GLY A 317 -25.82 11.49 -23.87
CA GLY A 317 -24.79 12.36 -23.26
C GLY A 317 -23.77 11.80 -22.25
N GLY A 318 -23.84 10.52 -21.82
CA GLY A 318 -23.01 10.03 -20.69
C GLY A 318 -23.41 10.68 -19.36
N VAL A 319 -22.75 10.35 -18.23
CA VAL A 319 -22.85 11.13 -16.99
C VAL A 319 -21.84 12.28 -17.11
N PRO A 320 -22.21 13.48 -17.57
CA PRO A 320 -21.23 14.54 -17.85
C PRO A 320 -20.49 14.96 -16.55
N ASP A 321 -21.16 14.75 -15.41
CA ASP A 321 -20.64 15.08 -14.09
C ASP A 321 -19.61 14.06 -13.58
N ILE A 322 -19.49 12.83 -14.10
CA ILE A 322 -18.41 11.91 -13.68
C ILE A 322 -17.05 12.32 -14.26
N GLN A 323 -17.01 12.82 -15.49
CA GLN A 323 -15.79 13.40 -16.04
C GLN A 323 -15.35 14.62 -15.20
N GLN A 324 -16.32 15.43 -14.78
CA GLN A 324 -16.07 16.53 -13.85
C GLN A 324 -15.59 16.02 -12.48
N ALA A 325 -16.16 14.93 -11.95
CA ALA A 325 -15.71 14.31 -10.71
C ALA A 325 -14.23 13.91 -10.80
N ARG A 326 -13.83 13.29 -11.92
CA ARG A 326 -12.42 12.93 -12.19
C ARG A 326 -11.53 14.18 -12.24
N ALA A 327 -11.95 15.21 -12.97
CA ALA A 327 -11.23 16.48 -13.05
C ALA A 327 -11.09 17.20 -11.70
N ASP A 328 -12.10 17.09 -10.83
CA ASP A 328 -12.13 17.68 -9.49
C ASP A 328 -11.34 16.87 -8.43
N GLY A 329 -10.72 15.75 -8.84
CA GLY A 329 -9.98 14.84 -7.97
C GLY A 329 -10.87 14.06 -7.00
N VAL A 330 -12.11 13.78 -7.39
CA VAL A 330 -13.07 13.00 -6.60
C VAL A 330 -12.99 11.53 -7.02
N THR A 331 -12.58 10.67 -6.09
CA THR A 331 -12.67 9.21 -6.26
C THR A 331 -14.12 8.77 -6.08
N THR A 332 -14.64 7.97 -7.00
CA THR A 332 -16.04 7.52 -7.00
C THR A 332 -16.14 6.01 -6.86
N TYR A 333 -17.10 5.55 -6.04
CA TYR A 333 -17.45 4.15 -5.83
C TYR A 333 -18.91 3.94 -6.20
N ALA A 334 -19.20 2.81 -6.85
CA ALA A 334 -20.54 2.44 -7.27
C ALA A 334 -21.01 1.22 -6.48
N VAL A 335 -22.17 1.32 -5.84
CA VAL A 335 -22.82 0.23 -5.12
C VAL A 335 -24.18 -0.03 -5.77
N GLY A 336 -24.20 -0.98 -6.70
CA GLY A 336 -25.41 -1.46 -7.35
C GLY A 336 -26.06 -2.59 -6.56
N ILE A 337 -27.37 -2.55 -6.35
CA ILE A 337 -28.11 -3.56 -5.58
C ILE A 337 -29.30 -4.09 -6.38
N GLY A 338 -29.40 -5.41 -6.54
CA GLY A 338 -30.54 -6.04 -7.19
C GLY A 338 -30.30 -6.41 -8.65
N PRO A 339 -31.29 -7.04 -9.29
CA PRO A 339 -31.14 -7.60 -10.64
C PRO A 339 -31.26 -6.56 -11.76
N LEU A 340 -31.67 -5.32 -11.44
CA LEU A 340 -31.91 -4.26 -12.44
C LEU A 340 -30.67 -3.38 -12.68
N ILE A 341 -29.55 -3.69 -12.04
CA ILE A 341 -28.31 -2.93 -12.19
C ILE A 341 -27.69 -3.14 -13.56
N ILE A 342 -27.20 -2.05 -14.15
CA ILE A 342 -26.46 -2.08 -15.41
C ILE A 342 -24.97 -1.93 -15.08
N LEU A 343 -24.18 -2.98 -15.32
CA LEU A 343 -22.76 -2.98 -14.94
C LEU A 343 -21.97 -1.83 -15.60
N SER A 344 -22.29 -1.47 -16.84
CA SER A 344 -21.63 -0.35 -17.53
C SER A 344 -21.91 1.00 -16.84
N GLU A 345 -23.09 1.21 -16.28
CA GLU A 345 -23.41 2.42 -15.50
C GLU A 345 -22.59 2.47 -14.21
N LEU A 346 -22.49 1.35 -13.50
CA LEU A 346 -21.67 1.26 -12.30
C LEU A 346 -20.18 1.47 -12.62
N MET A 347 -19.69 0.91 -13.73
CA MET A 347 -18.32 1.12 -14.20
C MET A 347 -18.05 2.58 -14.54
N GLU A 348 -19.00 3.26 -15.19
CA GLU A 348 -18.88 4.68 -15.48
C GLU A 348 -18.82 5.49 -14.18
N ILE A 349 -19.77 5.27 -13.26
CA ILE A 349 -19.76 5.90 -11.92
C ILE A 349 -18.41 5.65 -11.24
N ALA A 350 -17.87 4.43 -11.31
CA ALA A 350 -16.59 4.05 -10.73
C ALA A 350 -15.36 4.51 -11.55
N GLN A 351 -15.53 5.40 -12.54
CA GLN A 351 -14.44 5.94 -13.36
C GLN A 351 -13.65 4.84 -14.09
N GLY A 352 -14.32 3.77 -14.53
CA GLY A 352 -13.69 2.63 -15.19
C GLY A 352 -12.95 1.67 -14.25
N GLN A 353 -12.92 1.95 -12.94
CA GLN A 353 -12.18 1.15 -11.97
C GLN A 353 -13.07 0.04 -11.42
N SER A 354 -12.93 -1.17 -11.97
CA SER A 354 -13.73 -2.35 -11.59
C SER A 354 -13.62 -2.69 -10.10
N GLY A 355 -12.45 -2.44 -9.49
CA GLY A 355 -12.22 -2.59 -8.05
C GLY A 355 -13.08 -1.68 -7.18
N ARG A 356 -13.67 -0.61 -7.75
CA ARG A 356 -14.56 0.35 -7.06
C ARG A 356 -16.05 0.09 -7.33
N VAL A 357 -16.38 -1.02 -8.02
CA VAL A 357 -17.74 -1.45 -8.30
C VAL A 357 -18.15 -2.59 -7.38
N PHE A 358 -19.16 -2.32 -6.57
CA PHE A 358 -19.85 -3.30 -5.73
C PHE A 358 -21.20 -3.62 -6.35
N SER A 359 -21.38 -4.88 -6.74
CA SER A 359 -22.62 -5.38 -7.34
C SER A 359 -23.23 -6.40 -6.40
N LEU A 360 -24.35 -6.07 -5.76
CA LEU A 360 -25.04 -6.87 -4.77
C LEU A 360 -26.29 -7.51 -5.38
N ARG A 361 -26.54 -8.77 -5.01
CA ARG A 361 -27.77 -9.45 -5.42
C ARG A 361 -29.03 -8.85 -4.79
N ASP A 362 -28.96 -8.45 -3.51
CA ASP A 362 -30.09 -7.90 -2.77
C ASP A 362 -29.63 -7.07 -1.55
N PHE A 363 -30.56 -6.34 -0.93
CA PHE A 363 -30.27 -5.44 0.19
C PHE A 363 -29.86 -6.17 1.49
N ASN A 364 -30.09 -7.48 1.62
CA ASN A 364 -29.61 -8.23 2.78
C ASN A 364 -28.10 -8.55 2.66
N ALA A 365 -27.55 -8.48 1.44
CA ALA A 365 -26.11 -8.60 1.21
C ALA A 365 -25.32 -7.35 1.65
N LEU A 366 -26.00 -6.28 2.09
CA LEU A 366 -25.34 -5.02 2.43
C LEU A 366 -24.24 -5.17 3.51
N LEU A 367 -24.51 -5.95 4.56
CA LEU A 367 -23.51 -6.15 5.63
C LEU A 367 -22.25 -6.89 5.16
N GLN A 368 -22.32 -7.59 4.03
CA GLN A 368 -21.27 -8.50 3.56
C GLN A 368 -20.21 -7.79 2.72
N PHE A 369 -20.39 -6.52 2.40
CA PHE A 369 -19.35 -5.73 1.73
C PHE A 369 -18.95 -4.51 2.56
N PHE A 370 -19.52 -4.39 3.77
CA PHE A 370 -19.27 -3.31 4.71
C PHE A 370 -17.78 -3.07 4.93
N ARG A 371 -17.04 -4.13 5.33
CA ARG A 371 -15.60 -4.04 5.58
C ARG A 371 -14.83 -3.69 4.32
N ASN A 372 -15.22 -4.23 3.16
CA ASN A 372 -14.54 -3.97 1.90
C ASN A 372 -14.71 -2.52 1.45
N LEU A 373 -15.96 -2.01 1.40
CA LEU A 373 -16.22 -0.61 1.07
C LEU A 373 -15.49 0.31 2.06
N HIS A 374 -15.58 0.03 3.36
CA HIS A 374 -14.87 0.80 4.38
C HIS A 374 -13.35 0.78 4.18
N GLN A 375 -12.75 -0.39 3.92
CA GLN A 375 -11.30 -0.54 3.71
C GLN A 375 -10.84 0.19 2.45
N GLN A 376 -11.58 0.07 1.35
CA GLN A 376 -11.23 0.75 0.11
C GLN A 376 -11.33 2.26 0.24
N THR A 377 -12.46 2.77 0.75
CA THR A 377 -12.66 4.22 0.93
C THR A 377 -11.68 4.80 1.96
N CYS A 378 -11.40 4.10 3.06
CA CYS A 378 -10.41 4.54 4.03
C CYS A 378 -8.96 4.43 3.54
N GLY A 379 -8.69 3.51 2.60
CA GLY A 379 -7.39 3.32 1.98
C GLY A 379 -7.04 4.36 0.92
N GLU A 380 -7.99 5.24 0.55
CA GLU A 380 -7.72 6.34 -0.38
C GLU A 380 -6.65 7.26 0.19
N SER A 381 -5.57 7.40 -0.56
CA SER A 381 -4.37 8.12 -0.11
C SER A 381 -4.58 9.63 -0.18
N GLN A 382 -3.96 10.35 0.76
CA GLN A 382 -3.80 11.80 0.65
C GLN A 382 -2.88 12.14 -0.53
N GLN A 383 -3.24 13.15 -1.29
CA GLN A 383 -2.56 13.55 -2.54
C GLN A 383 -1.98 14.97 -2.42
N PRO A 384 -0.99 15.18 -1.54
CA PRO A 384 -0.26 16.44 -1.48
C PRO A 384 0.52 16.68 -2.78
N SER A 385 0.81 17.95 -3.06
CA SER A 385 1.66 18.33 -4.19
C SER A 385 3.15 18.26 -3.82
N PHE A 386 4.00 17.94 -4.79
CA PHE A 386 5.45 18.07 -4.62
C PHE A 386 5.84 19.50 -4.22
N GLY A 387 6.89 19.62 -3.42
CA GLY A 387 7.40 20.90 -2.89
C GLY A 387 6.52 21.54 -1.81
N GLN A 388 5.36 20.96 -1.49
CA GLN A 388 4.51 21.42 -0.39
C GLN A 388 4.66 20.50 0.82
N GLY A 389 5.13 21.07 1.93
CA GLY A 389 5.19 20.35 3.20
C GLY A 389 3.78 19.94 3.65
N THR A 390 3.59 18.66 3.95
CA THR A 390 2.37 18.10 4.53
C THR A 390 2.69 17.50 5.90
N GLY A 391 1.73 17.48 6.82
CA GLY A 391 1.98 16.95 8.16
C GLY A 391 0.68 16.60 8.87
N ASP A 392 0.79 15.74 9.88
CA ASP A 392 -0.35 15.33 10.69
C ASP A 392 0.05 14.93 12.11
N THR A 393 -0.98 14.71 12.93
CA THR A 393 -0.88 14.09 14.24
C THR A 393 -1.50 12.70 14.19
N LEU A 394 -0.74 11.69 14.64
CA LEU A 394 -1.18 10.29 14.73
C LEU A 394 -1.26 9.87 16.19
N LYS A 395 -2.30 9.14 16.55
CA LYS A 395 -2.32 8.36 17.79
C LYS A 395 -1.60 7.02 17.60
N PHE A 396 -1.48 6.26 18.68
CA PHE A 396 -0.88 4.93 18.65
C PHE A 396 -1.60 4.03 17.64
N ASN A 397 -0.83 3.41 16.74
CA ASN A 397 -1.30 2.52 15.69
C ASN A 397 -2.22 3.20 14.65
N GLU A 398 -2.31 4.53 14.65
CA GLU A 398 -2.88 5.29 13.55
C GLU A 398 -1.87 5.42 12.42
N HIS A 399 -2.35 5.35 11.18
CA HIS A 399 -1.52 5.53 10.01
C HIS A 399 -2.11 6.51 9.00
N ARG A 400 -1.27 7.04 8.12
CA ARG A 400 -1.66 7.83 6.95
C ARG A 400 -1.01 7.28 5.70
N LEU A 401 -1.79 7.25 4.64
CA LEU A 401 -1.33 6.94 3.29
C LEU A 401 -1.21 8.25 2.52
N TYR A 402 -0.08 8.43 1.86
CA TYR A 402 0.16 9.52 0.91
C TYR A 402 0.46 8.94 -0.46
N ARG A 403 -0.02 9.59 -1.51
CA ARG A 403 0.24 9.27 -2.91
C ARG A 403 0.68 10.53 -3.62
N PHE A 404 1.86 10.51 -4.21
CA PHE A 404 2.36 11.57 -5.09
C PHE A 404 2.35 11.05 -6.53
N THR A 405 1.74 11.80 -7.44
CA THR A 405 1.69 11.47 -8.87
C THR A 405 2.74 12.26 -9.61
N TRP A 406 3.61 11.58 -10.37
CA TRP A 406 4.70 12.22 -11.12
C TRP A 406 4.64 11.89 -12.62
N GLY A 407 5.24 12.78 -13.43
CA GLY A 407 5.16 12.74 -14.90
C GLY A 407 6.44 12.32 -15.63
N GLU A 408 7.62 12.61 -15.08
CA GLU A 408 8.90 12.35 -15.77
C GLU A 408 9.64 11.11 -15.23
N VAL A 409 10.33 10.41 -16.14
CA VAL A 409 10.99 9.11 -15.93
C VAL A 409 12.44 9.25 -15.46
N THR A 410 12.90 10.43 -15.04
CA THR A 410 14.33 10.66 -14.78
C THR A 410 14.67 11.27 -13.42
N ARG A 411 13.67 11.66 -12.62
CA ARG A 411 13.92 12.33 -11.34
C ARG A 411 13.93 11.36 -10.17
N SER A 412 14.86 11.61 -9.25
CA SER A 412 14.88 10.97 -7.92
C SER A 412 14.03 11.79 -6.97
N PHE A 413 13.67 11.22 -5.83
CA PHE A 413 12.91 11.93 -4.79
C PHE A 413 13.81 12.27 -3.61
N ARG A 414 13.84 13.54 -3.22
CA ARG A 414 14.34 13.96 -1.91
C ARG A 414 13.13 14.07 -0.98
N ILE A 415 13.17 13.34 0.13
CA ILE A 415 12.12 13.33 1.13
C ILE A 415 12.69 13.82 2.46
N THR A 416 12.24 14.99 2.90
CA THR A 416 12.56 15.49 4.23
C THR A 416 11.46 15.10 5.19
N LEU A 417 11.78 14.18 6.11
CA LEU A 417 10.93 13.79 7.22
C LEU A 417 11.35 14.56 8.46
N LYS A 418 10.39 15.09 9.22
CA LYS A 418 10.65 15.72 10.51
C LYS A 418 9.61 15.30 11.53
N THR A 419 10.03 14.56 12.53
CA THR A 419 9.21 14.20 13.70
C THR A 419 9.42 15.23 14.80
N THR A 420 8.34 15.90 15.20
CA THR A 420 8.36 16.97 16.22
C THR A 420 7.90 16.49 17.59
N GLN A 421 7.15 15.39 17.64
CA GLN A 421 6.72 14.73 18.88
C GLN A 421 6.48 13.25 18.60
N GLY A 422 6.79 12.39 19.57
CA GLY A 422 6.54 10.95 19.50
C GLY A 422 7.48 10.21 18.54
N LEU A 423 7.07 9.01 18.13
CA LEU A 423 7.84 8.13 17.25
C LEU A 423 6.97 7.66 16.08
N ILE A 424 7.55 7.69 14.88
CA ILE A 424 6.88 7.20 13.67
C ILE A 424 7.74 6.19 12.92
N GLU A 425 7.08 5.32 12.17
CA GLU A 425 7.70 4.52 11.11
C GLU A 425 7.15 4.98 9.76
N VAL A 426 8.01 5.12 8.76
CA VAL A 426 7.63 5.52 7.42
C VAL A 426 8.15 4.52 6.40
N TYR A 427 7.26 3.98 5.57
CA TYR A 427 7.59 3.05 4.50
C TYR A 427 7.20 3.64 3.16
N HIS A 428 7.95 3.33 2.11
CA HIS A 428 7.63 3.78 0.75
C HIS A 428 7.43 2.61 -0.21
N GLY A 429 6.60 2.83 -1.23
CA GLY A 429 6.38 1.91 -2.34
C GLY A 429 6.20 2.67 -3.65
N ARG A 430 6.71 2.12 -4.76
CA ARG A 430 6.57 2.70 -6.10
C ARG A 430 5.52 1.93 -6.91
N ASN A 431 4.61 2.66 -7.56
CA ASN A 431 3.55 2.16 -8.44
C ASN A 431 2.59 1.13 -7.85
N ARG A 432 2.69 0.82 -6.56
CA ARG A 432 1.84 -0.14 -5.86
C ARG A 432 1.56 0.30 -4.43
N GLY A 433 0.44 -0.19 -3.88
CA GLY A 433 0.07 0.06 -2.49
C GLY A 433 1.15 -0.43 -1.52
N VAL A 434 1.24 0.24 -0.36
CA VAL A 434 2.28 0.02 0.65
C VAL A 434 1.66 -0.20 2.02
N ASN A 435 2.17 -1.18 2.76
CA ASN A 435 1.85 -1.43 4.17
C ASN A 435 3.08 -2.04 4.87
N ARG A 436 3.02 -2.38 6.17
CA ARG A 436 4.20 -2.92 6.90
C ARG A 436 4.60 -4.35 6.52
N ALA A 437 3.82 -5.01 5.65
CA ALA A 437 4.10 -6.33 5.13
C ALA A 437 4.67 -6.30 3.70
N TRP A 438 4.53 -5.19 2.99
CA TRP A 438 4.98 -5.06 1.60
C TRP A 438 5.37 -3.62 1.27
N TYR A 439 6.68 -3.37 1.17
CA TYR A 439 7.27 -2.05 0.91
C TYR A 439 8.66 -2.14 0.25
N ASP A 440 9.09 -1.04 -0.39
CA ASP A 440 10.37 -0.97 -1.12
C ASP A 440 11.54 -0.49 -0.22
N GLY A 441 11.22 0.29 0.81
CA GLY A 441 12.19 0.75 1.80
C GLY A 441 11.55 1.54 2.94
N GLN A 442 12.37 1.83 3.96
CA GLN A 442 11.98 2.61 5.14
C GLN A 442 12.67 3.98 5.10
N LEU A 443 11.94 5.02 5.53
CA LEU A 443 12.45 6.38 5.67
C LEU A 443 12.67 6.71 7.15
N PHE A 444 13.69 7.51 7.41
CA PHE A 444 14.10 7.94 8.75
C PHE A 444 13.96 9.45 8.92
N ASP A 445 13.97 9.93 10.16
CA ASP A 445 13.95 11.37 10.44
C ASP A 445 15.15 12.07 9.78
N GLY A 446 14.91 13.20 9.12
CA GLY A 446 15.88 13.90 8.28
C GLY A 446 15.67 13.74 6.78
N GLU A 447 16.73 13.93 6.00
CA GLU A 447 16.70 13.80 4.54
C GLU A 447 16.86 12.34 4.10
N ASN A 448 16.00 11.90 3.21
CA ASN A 448 16.04 10.58 2.59
C ASN A 448 16.04 10.76 1.06
N TYR A 449 16.70 9.84 0.36
CA TYR A 449 16.83 9.88 -1.08
C TYR A 449 16.32 8.56 -1.68
N ILE A 450 15.33 8.65 -2.56
CA ILE A 450 14.82 7.51 -3.33
C ILE A 450 15.28 7.70 -4.77
N GLU A 451 16.21 6.85 -5.20
CA GLU A 451 16.77 6.86 -6.55
C GLU A 451 15.78 6.34 -7.60
N HIS A 452 15.92 6.87 -8.81
CA HIS A 452 15.16 6.42 -9.97
C HIS A 452 15.65 5.04 -10.48
N PRO A 453 14.74 4.07 -10.75
CA PRO A 453 15.14 2.70 -11.09
C PRO A 453 15.82 2.55 -12.47
N ASP A 454 15.58 3.44 -13.44
CA ASP A 454 16.21 3.35 -14.77
C ASP A 454 17.70 3.74 -14.82
N LEU A 455 18.33 4.10 -13.68
CA LEU A 455 19.76 4.40 -13.63
C LEU A 455 20.65 3.16 -13.78
N TYR A 456 20.16 1.99 -13.39
CA TYR A 456 20.88 0.73 -13.60
C TYR A 456 20.96 0.33 -15.08
N LYS A 457 19.95 0.67 -15.89
CA LYS A 457 19.94 0.34 -17.32
C LYS A 457 21.03 1.09 -18.11
N GLN A 458 21.51 2.24 -17.64
CA GLN A 458 22.57 2.99 -18.31
C GLN A 458 23.99 2.52 -17.96
N GLN A 459 24.20 1.85 -16.81
CA GLN A 459 25.52 1.34 -16.42
C GLN A 459 25.84 -0.05 -16.98
N ASP A 460 24.83 -0.88 -17.25
CA ASP A 460 25.04 -2.27 -17.69
C ASP A 460 25.24 -2.46 -19.21
N HIS A 461 25.21 -1.39 -20.00
CA HIS A 461 25.45 -1.48 -21.46
C HIS A 461 26.88 -1.88 -21.87
N ASN A 462 27.79 -2.13 -20.91
CA ASN A 462 29.15 -2.63 -21.18
C ASN A 462 29.43 -4.07 -20.73
N VAL A 463 28.43 -4.82 -20.26
CA VAL A 463 28.59 -6.25 -19.94
C VAL A 463 27.74 -7.11 -20.88
N ARG A 464 28.44 -7.71 -21.85
CA ARG A 464 28.10 -8.88 -22.68
C ARG A 464 26.61 -9.20 -22.93
N ARG A 465 26.22 -9.05 -24.20
CA ARG A 465 25.20 -9.83 -24.91
C ARG A 465 25.43 -11.33 -24.64
N ASP A 466 24.56 -11.93 -23.84
CA ASP A 466 24.14 -13.36 -23.88
C ASP A 466 23.05 -13.69 -22.84
N ASP A 467 22.71 -12.78 -21.91
CA ASP A 467 21.59 -12.95 -20.96
C ASP A 467 20.43 -11.97 -21.25
N GLU A 468 19.74 -12.16 -22.37
CA GLU A 468 18.52 -11.41 -22.70
C GLU A 468 17.27 -12.08 -22.08
N ILE A 469 17.25 -12.33 -20.76
CA ILE A 469 16.04 -12.66 -19.99
C ILE A 469 16.17 -12.13 -18.54
N ILE A 470 16.42 -10.84 -18.37
CA ILE A 470 16.05 -10.12 -17.14
C ILE A 470 15.42 -8.79 -17.55
N SER A 471 14.37 -8.86 -18.37
CA SER A 471 13.52 -7.71 -18.67
C SER A 471 12.20 -7.87 -17.92
N GLU A 472 11.95 -6.93 -17.00
CA GLU A 472 10.66 -6.68 -16.35
C GLU A 472 10.14 -7.82 -15.46
N PHE A 473 10.38 -7.70 -14.16
CA PHE A 473 9.40 -8.15 -13.17
C PHE A 473 8.13 -7.33 -13.38
N ASN A 474 7.29 -7.74 -14.34
CA ASN A 474 6.14 -6.99 -14.80
C ASN A 474 4.93 -7.24 -13.87
N ILE A 475 5.09 -6.88 -12.60
CA ILE A 475 3.95 -6.64 -11.69
C ILE A 475 3.18 -5.39 -12.17
N ASP A 476 3.85 -4.49 -12.89
CA ASP A 476 3.26 -3.28 -13.48
C ASP A 476 2.13 -3.65 -14.50
N LYS A 477 2.33 -4.67 -15.33
CA LYS A 477 1.28 -5.23 -16.21
C LYS A 477 0.18 -5.96 -15.46
N ALA A 478 0.46 -6.61 -14.33
CA ALA A 478 -0.57 -7.33 -13.59
C ALA A 478 -1.68 -6.42 -13.05
N TYR A 479 -1.33 -5.14 -12.83
CA TYR A 479 -2.23 -4.09 -12.37
C TYR A 479 -2.85 -3.31 -13.53
N GLU A 480 -2.16 -3.17 -14.67
CA GLU A 480 -2.70 -2.54 -15.89
C GLU A 480 -3.57 -3.51 -16.74
N ASP A 481 -3.30 -4.83 -16.75
CA ASP A 481 -3.98 -5.82 -17.61
C ASP A 481 -5.38 -6.23 -17.09
N TYR A 482 -5.91 -5.54 -16.06
CA TYR A 482 -7.35 -5.54 -15.74
C TYR A 482 -8.08 -4.33 -16.36
N GLU A 483 -7.40 -3.53 -17.21
CA GLU A 483 -7.94 -2.40 -17.98
C GLU A 483 -8.16 -2.69 -19.48
N GLU A 484 -8.17 -3.94 -19.94
CA GLU A 484 -8.71 -4.26 -21.28
C GLU A 484 -10.23 -4.47 -21.23
N VAL A 485 -10.96 -3.38 -21.47
CA VAL A 485 -12.34 -3.44 -21.98
C VAL A 485 -12.30 -4.12 -23.36
N PRO A 486 -13.21 -5.05 -23.68
CA PRO A 486 -13.32 -5.57 -25.04
C PRO A 486 -13.47 -4.42 -26.04
N ASP A 487 -12.67 -4.47 -27.12
CA ASP A 487 -12.54 -3.48 -28.20
C ASP A 487 -13.84 -3.09 -28.96
N GLU A 488 -15.03 -3.48 -28.51
CA GLU A 488 -16.29 -3.28 -29.23
C GLU A 488 -17.04 -1.99 -28.90
N PHE A 489 -16.53 -1.10 -28.03
CA PHE A 489 -17.26 0.11 -27.62
C PHE A 489 -16.50 1.44 -27.69
N TYR A 490 -15.34 1.51 -28.36
CA TYR A 490 -14.72 2.79 -28.70
C TYR A 490 -15.34 3.40 -29.96
N ASN A 491 -16.05 4.51 -29.77
CA ASN A 491 -16.47 5.41 -30.84
C ASN A 491 -15.20 5.91 -31.57
N SER A 492 -15.22 5.88 -32.90
CA SER A 492 -14.03 5.88 -33.77
C SER A 492 -13.23 7.19 -33.88
N ASP A 493 -13.39 8.16 -32.97
CA ASP A 493 -12.85 9.52 -33.14
C ASP A 493 -11.78 9.94 -32.11
N ASP A 494 -11.35 9.09 -31.18
CA ASP A 494 -10.29 9.45 -30.20
C ASP A 494 -9.07 8.50 -30.24
N ARG A 495 -8.35 8.51 -31.37
CA ARG A 495 -7.09 7.74 -31.55
C ARG A 495 -5.83 8.58 -31.32
N THR A 496 -5.86 9.64 -30.52
CA THR A 496 -4.68 10.56 -30.40
C THR A 496 -4.10 10.78 -29.00
N ALA A 497 -4.60 10.13 -27.95
CA ALA A 497 -4.01 10.24 -26.62
C ALA A 497 -3.23 8.97 -26.21
N THR A 498 -2.00 8.83 -26.69
CA THR A 498 -1.00 7.96 -26.05
C THR A 498 -0.57 8.62 -24.74
N THR A 499 -1.37 8.45 -23.69
CA THR A 499 -1.01 8.91 -22.35
C THR A 499 0.10 8.00 -21.81
N SER A 500 1.24 8.57 -21.40
CA SER A 500 2.25 7.81 -20.64
C SER A 500 1.60 7.27 -19.36
N PRO A 501 1.93 6.03 -18.92
CA PRO A 501 1.39 5.48 -17.69
C PRO A 501 1.74 6.40 -16.51
N GLN A 502 0.71 6.81 -15.76
CA GLN A 502 0.90 7.62 -14.56
C GLN A 502 1.65 6.80 -13.51
N ARG A 503 2.66 7.40 -12.89
CA ARG A 503 3.48 6.75 -11.88
C ARG A 503 3.24 7.36 -10.50
N PHE A 504 3.38 6.53 -9.45
CA PHE A 504 2.95 6.89 -8.10
C PHE A 504 3.98 6.55 -7.03
N LEU A 505 4.20 7.48 -6.09
CA LEU A 505 5.01 7.27 -4.90
C LEU A 505 4.05 7.19 -3.74
N PHE A 506 4.00 6.03 -3.09
CA PHE A 506 3.19 5.84 -1.91
C PHE A 506 4.06 5.92 -0.66
N LEU A 507 3.56 6.63 0.36
CA LEU A 507 4.15 6.64 1.70
C LEU A 507 3.13 6.13 2.71
N TYR A 508 3.54 5.20 3.55
CA TYR A 508 2.81 4.73 4.73
C TYR A 508 3.48 5.27 5.99
N VAL A 509 2.79 6.12 6.74
CA VAL A 509 3.30 6.69 8.01
C VAL A 509 2.50 6.11 9.17
N LEU A 510 3.17 5.51 10.15
CA LEU A 510 2.57 4.90 11.34
C LEU A 510 2.98 5.62 12.62
N GLY A 511 2.02 5.91 13.51
CA GLY A 511 2.29 6.39 14.86
C GLY A 511 2.58 5.25 15.85
N LEU A 512 3.68 5.36 16.60
CA LEU A 512 4.12 4.34 17.57
C LEU A 512 3.93 4.74 19.04
N GLU A 513 3.60 6.00 19.31
CA GLU A 513 3.28 6.48 20.66
C GLU A 513 1.86 7.04 20.76
N SER A 514 1.46 7.52 21.93
CA SER A 514 0.12 8.06 22.17
C SER A 514 -0.19 9.28 21.30
N ILE A 515 0.82 10.11 20.99
CA ILE A 515 0.74 11.28 20.11
C ILE A 515 2.04 11.38 19.31
N ASN A 516 1.92 11.46 18.00
CA ASN A 516 3.04 11.53 17.08
C ASN A 516 2.80 12.66 16.08
N ASN A 517 3.65 13.68 16.08
CA ASN A 517 3.54 14.82 15.17
C ASN A 517 4.69 14.79 14.17
N TYR A 518 4.36 14.92 12.90
CA TYR A 518 5.36 14.85 11.84
C TYR A 518 5.03 15.77 10.66
N THR A 519 6.06 16.10 9.90
CA THR A 519 5.94 16.75 8.59
C THR A 519 6.79 16.02 7.56
N ILE A 520 6.29 15.97 6.33
CA ILE A 520 6.94 15.38 5.16
C ILE A 520 6.98 16.46 4.08
N LEU A 521 8.14 16.66 3.51
CA LEU A 521 8.33 17.41 2.28
C LEU A 521 8.91 16.46 1.24
N VAL A 522 8.22 16.31 0.11
CA VAL A 522 8.69 15.51 -1.02
C VAL A 522 9.01 16.44 -2.18
N GLU A 523 10.22 16.36 -2.68
CA GLU A 523 10.72 17.14 -3.80
C GLU A 523 11.25 16.21 -4.89
N GLU A 524 10.96 16.54 -6.14
CA GLU A 524 11.65 15.94 -7.27
C GLU A 524 13.03 16.59 -7.40
N VAL A 525 14.07 15.77 -7.54
CA VAL A 525 15.44 16.25 -7.73
C VAL A 525 16.06 15.60 -8.97
N ASP A 526 16.80 16.40 -9.73
CA ASP A 526 17.67 15.89 -10.78
C ASP A 526 18.85 15.14 -10.14
N LEU A 527 19.45 14.21 -10.87
CA LEU A 527 20.58 13.40 -10.40
C LEU A 527 21.63 14.26 -9.70
N LEU A 528 21.93 13.95 -8.43
CA LEU A 528 23.16 14.46 -7.82
C LEU A 528 24.33 13.87 -8.62
N PRO A 529 25.20 14.68 -9.25
CA PRO A 529 26.40 14.14 -9.83
C PRO A 529 27.20 13.49 -8.68
N MET A 530 27.53 12.21 -8.84
CA MET A 530 28.47 11.45 -7.99
C MET A 530 29.90 12.03 -8.13
N THR A 531 30.07 13.34 -7.93
CA THR A 531 31.35 14.04 -7.89
C THR A 531 31.27 15.19 -6.90
N THR A 532 31.35 14.86 -5.62
CA THR A 532 31.97 15.77 -4.66
C THR A 532 33.18 15.06 -4.08
N THR A 533 34.29 15.12 -4.83
CA THR A 533 35.59 15.16 -4.17
C THR A 533 35.55 16.37 -3.24
N LEU A 534 35.30 16.13 -1.95
CA LEU A 534 35.50 17.15 -0.93
C LEU A 534 36.93 17.66 -1.09
N PRO A 535 37.16 18.98 -1.21
CA PRO A 535 38.51 19.50 -1.20
C PRO A 535 39.12 19.14 0.16
N ILE A 536 40.18 18.34 0.14
CA ILE A 536 41.01 18.12 1.32
C ILE A 536 41.68 19.46 1.62
N ILE A 537 41.07 20.27 2.47
CA ILE A 537 41.71 21.45 3.02
C ILE A 537 42.70 20.94 4.07
N ILE A 538 43.94 20.68 3.65
CA ILE A 538 45.06 20.49 4.57
C ILE A 538 45.33 21.85 5.21
N THR A 539 44.76 22.10 6.38
CA THR A 539 45.17 23.22 7.22
C THR A 539 46.47 22.83 7.92
N THR A 540 47.60 23.31 7.42
CA THR A 540 48.86 23.27 8.16
C THR A 540 48.75 24.25 9.34
N THR A 541 48.52 23.71 10.53
CA THR A 541 48.56 24.48 11.77
C THR A 541 50.02 24.75 12.13
N THR A 542 50.52 25.94 11.80
CA THR A 542 51.77 26.45 12.37
C THR A 542 51.52 26.90 13.82
N ALA A 543 52.25 26.30 14.75
CA ALA A 543 52.21 26.62 16.17
C ALA A 543 52.64 28.09 16.46
N PRO A 544 52.15 28.70 17.55
CA PRO A 544 52.34 30.13 17.81
C PRO A 544 53.74 30.42 18.39
N THR A 545 54.50 31.30 17.75
CA THR A 545 55.66 31.96 18.37
C THR A 545 55.22 33.25 19.06
N SER A 546 55.44 33.30 20.37
CA SER A 546 55.28 34.48 21.23
C SER A 546 56.33 35.58 20.94
N PRO A 547 56.11 36.83 21.42
CA PRO A 547 56.58 38.04 20.75
C PRO A 547 57.94 38.52 21.24
N THR A 548 58.71 39.19 20.37
CA THR A 548 59.75 40.14 20.79
C THR A 548 59.99 41.20 19.72
N THR A 549 59.48 42.40 20.04
CA THR A 549 59.96 43.77 19.78
C THR A 549 60.90 44.11 18.59
N THR A 550 60.45 45.17 17.89
CA THR A 550 61.15 46.36 17.35
C THR A 550 61.78 46.40 15.94
N THR A 551 61.37 47.49 15.23
CA THR A 551 62.01 48.29 14.15
C THR A 551 62.01 47.82 12.67
N SER A 552 61.03 48.32 11.88
CA SER A 552 61.07 49.11 10.60
C SER A 552 62.34 49.13 9.70
N PRO A 553 62.29 49.54 8.39
CA PRO A 553 61.37 49.28 7.25
C PRO A 553 62.11 48.90 5.91
N PHE A 554 61.37 48.81 4.78
CA PHE A 554 61.79 48.67 3.35
C PHE A 554 62.11 47.23 2.87
N THR A 555 61.85 46.75 1.63
CA THR A 555 61.27 47.25 0.36
C THR A 555 60.94 46.06 -0.56
N THR A 556 59.93 46.25 -1.40
CA THR A 556 59.59 45.66 -2.74
C THR A 556 60.60 44.76 -3.48
N THR A 557 60.11 43.66 -4.08
CA THR A 557 60.15 43.28 -5.53
C THR A 557 59.67 41.83 -5.71
N GLU A 558 58.52 41.59 -6.35
CA GLU A 558 58.29 41.21 -7.77
C GLU A 558 58.25 39.69 -8.06
N ILE A 559 57.17 39.33 -8.77
CA ILE A 559 56.65 38.06 -9.33
C ILE A 559 57.54 37.68 -10.56
N PRO A 560 57.73 36.40 -11.02
CA PRO A 560 56.63 35.59 -11.56
C PRO A 560 56.63 34.05 -11.46
N THR A 561 55.38 33.57 -11.46
CA THR A 561 54.79 32.34 -12.03
C THR A 561 55.67 31.52 -12.98
N THR A 562 55.70 30.18 -12.81
CA THR A 562 54.85 29.19 -13.51
C THR A 562 55.24 27.77 -13.05
N ILE A 563 54.27 26.96 -12.59
CA ILE A 563 54.47 25.53 -12.25
C ILE A 563 53.61 24.70 -13.22
N SER A 564 54.25 23.79 -13.95
CA SER A 564 53.62 22.68 -14.66
C SER A 564 53.76 21.41 -13.83
N ILE A 565 52.64 20.75 -13.49
CA ILE A 565 52.61 19.46 -12.81
C ILE A 565 52.09 18.41 -13.80
N GLU A 566 52.93 17.43 -14.13
CA GLU A 566 52.53 16.19 -14.79
C GLU A 566 51.97 15.19 -13.77
N SER A 567 50.94 14.46 -14.20
CA SER A 567 50.26 13.41 -13.46
C SER A 567 51.03 12.09 -13.54
N THR A 568 51.20 11.43 -12.40
CA THR A 568 51.54 10.00 -12.36
C THR A 568 50.44 9.23 -11.63
N THR A 569 49.75 8.40 -12.38
CA THR A 569 48.83 7.35 -11.94
C THR A 569 49.61 6.16 -11.39
N PHE A 570 49.20 5.63 -10.23
CA PHE A 570 49.74 4.38 -9.68
C PHE A 570 48.68 3.27 -9.85
N ALA A 571 49.04 2.20 -10.56
CA ALA A 571 48.24 0.99 -10.70
C ALA A 571 48.51 0.06 -9.52
N MET A 572 47.45 -0.46 -8.89
CA MET A 572 47.54 -1.52 -7.87
C MET A 572 47.50 -2.90 -8.55
N THR A 573 48.48 -3.73 -8.22
CA THR A 573 48.57 -5.16 -8.58
C THR A 573 47.73 -6.04 -7.62
N PRO A 574 47.18 -7.19 -8.07
CA PRO A 574 46.34 -8.05 -7.25
C PRO A 574 47.15 -8.98 -6.32
N ALA A 575 46.60 -9.29 -5.15
CA ALA A 575 47.14 -10.22 -4.15
C ALA A 575 46.78 -11.70 -4.48
N PRO A 576 47.50 -12.71 -3.93
CA PRO A 576 47.56 -14.06 -4.48
C PRO A 576 46.39 -14.97 -4.05
N SER A 577 46.10 -15.93 -4.93
CA SER A 577 45.07 -16.97 -4.81
C SER A 577 45.44 -18.06 -3.81
N PHE A 578 44.56 -18.30 -2.83
CA PHE A 578 44.55 -19.50 -2.00
C PHE A 578 43.60 -20.53 -2.61
N PHE A 579 44.14 -21.72 -2.91
CA PHE A 579 43.37 -22.91 -3.27
C PHE A 579 42.68 -23.48 -2.02
N LEU A 580 41.37 -23.70 -2.10
CA LEU A 580 40.63 -24.58 -1.20
C LEU A 580 39.88 -25.63 -2.02
N ASP A 581 40.01 -26.85 -1.50
CA ASP A 581 39.67 -28.15 -2.07
C ASP A 581 38.17 -28.33 -2.33
N SER A 582 37.86 -29.08 -3.39
CA SER A 582 36.52 -29.33 -3.91
C SER A 582 35.88 -30.55 -3.26
N SER A 583 35.11 -30.35 -2.18
CA SER A 583 34.06 -31.29 -1.75
C SER A 583 33.18 -30.67 -0.66
N LEU A 584 32.03 -30.08 -1.02
CA LEU A 584 30.78 -30.02 -0.24
C LEU A 584 29.75 -29.11 -0.93
N GLY A 585 28.62 -29.72 -1.31
CA GLY A 585 27.27 -29.16 -1.33
C GLY A 585 27.02 -27.77 -1.93
N LEU A 586 26.38 -27.76 -3.10
CA LEU A 586 25.64 -26.62 -3.67
C LEU A 586 24.74 -25.93 -2.63
N PHE A 587 25.19 -24.80 -2.08
CA PHE A 587 24.30 -23.82 -1.45
C PHE A 587 23.70 -22.94 -2.55
N LYS A 588 22.40 -23.09 -2.81
CA LYS A 588 21.60 -22.09 -3.52
C LYS A 588 21.65 -20.79 -2.72
N SER A 589 22.11 -19.70 -3.35
CA SER A 589 22.01 -18.37 -2.76
C SER A 589 20.55 -17.97 -2.67
N SER A 590 19.97 -17.96 -1.48
CA SER A 590 18.82 -17.11 -1.21
C SER A 590 19.32 -15.67 -1.18
N SER A 591 18.76 -14.83 -2.04
CA SER A 591 18.85 -13.38 -1.94
C SER A 591 18.02 -12.93 -0.72
N ALA A 592 18.48 -13.29 0.48
CA ALA A 592 18.01 -12.70 1.72
C ALA A 592 18.79 -11.41 1.92
N CYS A 593 18.13 -10.27 1.70
CA CYS A 593 18.58 -9.01 2.26
C CYS A 593 18.63 -9.21 3.78
N ASN A 594 19.83 -9.34 4.36
CA ASN A 594 20.00 -9.49 5.81
C ASN A 594 19.59 -8.16 6.49
N CYS A 595 18.29 -7.96 6.67
CA CYS A 595 17.69 -6.89 7.46
C CYS A 595 17.76 -7.25 8.96
N ALA A 596 18.95 -7.63 9.44
CA ALA A 596 19.20 -8.02 10.83
C ALA A 596 19.73 -6.82 11.64
N PHE A 597 18.83 -6.26 12.45
CA PHE A 597 19.10 -5.56 13.73
C PHE A 597 20.06 -4.36 13.72
N VAL A 598 19.49 -3.16 13.58
CA VAL A 598 19.94 -1.96 14.33
C VAL A 598 18.84 -1.58 15.32
N LYS A 599 18.61 -2.44 16.31
CA LYS A 599 17.90 -2.05 17.55
C LYS A 599 18.96 -1.59 18.55
N TRP A 600 19.06 -0.28 18.74
CA TRP A 600 19.50 0.40 19.96
C TRP A 600 20.53 -0.31 20.85
N ASN A 601 21.80 0.08 20.72
CA ASN A 601 22.73 0.15 21.86
C ASN A 601 22.93 1.63 22.22
N VAL A 602 21.95 2.22 22.92
CA VAL A 602 22.15 3.45 23.70
C VAL A 602 22.02 3.07 25.16
N LEU A 603 23.01 2.31 25.69
CA LEU A 603 23.25 2.10 27.12
C LEU A 603 24.53 1.29 27.33
N MET A 604 25.71 1.84 26.99
CA MET A 604 27.00 1.51 27.64
C MET A 604 28.16 2.35 27.10
N VAL A 605 28.17 3.67 27.33
CA VAL A 605 29.44 4.44 27.32
C VAL A 605 29.39 5.55 28.37
N LEU A 606 29.00 5.22 29.60
CA LEU A 606 29.32 6.04 30.78
C LEU A 606 29.40 5.10 31.98
N GLY A 607 30.62 4.80 32.44
CA GLY A 607 30.84 4.21 33.76
C GLY A 607 31.59 2.89 33.79
N VAL A 608 32.82 2.83 33.27
CA VAL A 608 33.86 1.98 33.88
C VAL A 608 35.17 2.75 33.88
N ASN A 609 35.35 3.56 34.92
CA ASN A 609 36.66 3.98 35.41
C ASN A 609 36.47 4.13 36.91
N PHE A 610 36.73 3.08 37.68
CA PHE A 610 37.23 3.13 39.07
C PHE A 610 37.45 1.70 39.59
N ALA A 611 38.58 1.52 40.28
CA ALA A 611 38.97 0.38 41.12
C ALA A 611 39.64 -0.83 40.45
N PHE A 612 40.94 -0.69 40.15
CA PHE A 612 41.91 -1.77 40.39
C PHE A 612 43.11 -1.19 41.14
N VAL A 613 42.96 -1.07 42.46
CA VAL A 613 44.05 -0.83 43.41
C VAL A 613 43.69 -1.57 44.70
N LEU A 614 44.56 -2.52 45.09
CA LEU A 614 44.75 -3.13 46.41
C LEU A 614 43.62 -4.03 46.96
N PHE A 615 43.86 -5.34 47.05
CA PHE A 615 44.44 -6.00 48.24
C PHE A 615 44.48 -7.53 48.05
N SER A 616 45.64 -8.11 48.42
CA SER A 616 45.97 -9.53 48.69
C SER A 616 45.80 -10.57 47.58
#